data_AF-A0A7S0MTB8-F1
#
_entry.id   AF-A0A7S0MTB8-F1
#
_cell.length_a   1.000
_cell.length_b   1.000
_cell.length_c   1.000
_cell.angle_alpha   90.00
_cell.angle_beta   90.00
_cell.angle_gamma   90.00
#
_symmetry.space_group_name_H-M   'P 1'
#
loop_
_entity.id
_entity.type
_entity.pdbx_description
1 polymer ?
#
loop_
_entity_poly.entity_id
_entity_poly.type
_entity_poly.pdbx_seq_one_letter_code
_entity_poly.pdbx_strand_id
1 'polypeptide(L)'
;REGGRGKYHFTGRWYLLPEETHTGRQAHHARREVFLSSQVDEIEVESIYLYKRPRVYSPAEFKSATDAGDDVYLCEYLYDSTFQRFRRMEEQHERAGASAELDE
;
A
#
# COMPACT_ATOMS: atom_id res chain seq x y z
N ARG A 1 -25.20 22.48 -26.28
CA ARG A 1 -24.21 21.41 -26.00
C ARG A 1 -23.79 21.60 -24.55
N GLU A 2 -24.36 20.82 -23.63
CA GLU A 2 -23.91 20.78 -22.23
C GLU A 2 -22.44 20.33 -22.22
N GLY A 3 -21.57 21.16 -21.64
CA GLY A 3 -20.17 20.82 -21.42
C GLY A 3 -20.10 19.73 -20.36
N GLY A 4 -19.83 18.50 -20.79
CA GLY A 4 -19.64 17.36 -19.90
C GLY A 4 -18.48 17.63 -18.95
N ARG A 5 -18.77 17.72 -17.65
CA ARG A 5 -17.75 17.64 -16.61
C ARG A 5 -17.15 16.24 -16.69
N GLY A 6 -15.92 16.12 -17.16
CA GLY A 6 -15.20 14.85 -17.17
C GLY A 6 -15.06 14.32 -15.74
N LYS A 7 -15.37 13.05 -15.54
CA LYS A 7 -15.13 12.35 -14.27
C LYS A 7 -13.63 12.15 -14.10
N TYR A 8 -13.08 12.57 -12.98
CA TYR A 8 -11.67 12.33 -12.65
C TYR A 8 -11.49 10.91 -12.13
N HIS A 9 -10.42 10.25 -12.58
CA HIS A 9 -10.03 8.92 -12.14
C HIS A 9 -8.58 8.94 -11.66
N PHE A 10 -8.23 8.01 -10.78
CA PHE A 10 -6.85 7.75 -10.41
C PHE A 10 -6.57 6.25 -10.48
N THR A 11 -5.33 5.89 -10.78
CA THR A 11 -4.85 4.51 -10.70
C THR A 11 -4.22 4.30 -9.33
N GLY A 12 -4.81 3.40 -8.54
CA GLY A 12 -4.40 3.10 -7.18
C GLY A 12 -3.94 1.67 -7.03
N ARG A 13 -2.96 1.45 -6.16
CA ARG A 13 -2.53 0.10 -5.73
C ARG A 13 -3.13 -0.19 -4.37
N TRP A 14 -3.72 -1.38 -4.20
CA TRP A 14 -4.42 -1.74 -2.98
C TRP A 14 -3.48 -2.19 -1.87
N TYR A 15 -3.88 -1.91 -0.64
CA TYR A 15 -3.35 -2.58 0.54
C TYR A 15 -4.33 -3.67 0.98
N LEU A 16 -3.79 -4.75 1.53
CA LEU A 16 -4.56 -5.85 2.10
C LEU A 16 -4.31 -5.96 3.60
N LEU A 17 -5.36 -6.28 4.34
CA LEU A 17 -5.27 -6.69 5.73
C LEU A 17 -4.66 -8.09 5.82
N PRO A 18 -4.01 -8.43 6.95
CA PRO A 18 -3.52 -9.78 7.17
C PRO A 18 -4.56 -10.89 6.98
N GLU A 19 -5.80 -10.64 7.36
CA GLU A 19 -6.94 -11.54 7.18
C GLU A 19 -7.25 -11.85 5.71
N GLU A 20 -6.88 -10.97 4.79
CA GLU A 20 -7.14 -11.11 3.35
C GLU A 20 -6.01 -11.88 2.63
N THR A 21 -4.95 -12.26 3.36
CA THR A 21 -3.86 -13.09 2.83
C THR A 21 -4.18 -14.59 2.98
N HIS A 22 -3.48 -15.43 2.23
CA HIS A 22 -3.66 -16.89 2.31
C HIS A 22 -3.31 -17.48 3.69
N THR A 23 -2.49 -16.80 4.48
CA THR A 23 -2.15 -17.22 5.85
C THR A 23 -3.10 -16.68 6.89
N GLY A 24 -3.93 -15.67 6.57
CA GLY A 24 -4.68 -14.91 7.56
C GLY A 24 -3.78 -14.16 8.55
N ARG A 25 -4.38 -13.60 9.61
CA ARG A 25 -3.64 -12.92 10.68
C ARG A 25 -2.82 -13.91 11.51
N GLN A 26 -1.53 -13.60 11.67
CA GLN A 26 -0.57 -14.34 12.48
C GLN A 26 -0.26 -13.61 13.79
N ALA A 27 0.24 -14.35 14.78
CA ALA A 27 0.53 -13.82 16.12
C ALA A 27 1.65 -12.74 16.14
N HIS A 28 2.55 -12.77 15.16
CA HIS A 28 3.63 -11.79 15.04
C HIS A 28 3.23 -10.51 14.31
N HIS A 29 2.03 -10.46 13.72
CA HIS A 29 1.60 -9.27 12.99
C HIS A 29 1.32 -8.11 13.94
N ALA A 30 1.67 -6.90 13.51
CA ALA A 30 1.29 -5.70 14.25
C ALA A 30 -0.22 -5.45 14.11
N ARG A 31 -0.80 -4.79 15.12
CA ARG A 31 -2.25 -4.48 15.15
C ARG A 31 -2.71 -3.67 13.93
N ARG A 32 -1.84 -2.80 13.39
CA ARG A 32 -2.13 -1.92 12.25
C ARG A 32 -1.30 -2.26 11.01
N GLU A 33 -0.91 -3.52 10.88
CA GLU A 33 -0.17 -4.00 9.72
C GLU A 33 -1.07 -4.17 8.50
N VAL A 34 -0.55 -3.79 7.34
CA VAL A 34 -1.11 -3.97 6.01
C VAL A 34 -0.02 -4.40 5.04
N PHE A 35 -0.42 -5.04 3.94
CA PHE A 35 0.49 -5.51 2.89
C PHE A 35 0.17 -4.85 1.55
N LEU A 36 1.19 -4.37 0.84
CA LEU A 36 0.99 -3.74 -0.47
C LEU A 36 0.75 -4.81 -1.55
N SER A 37 -0.50 -4.95 -2.00
CA SER A 37 -0.95 -5.96 -2.97
C SER A 37 -0.42 -5.70 -4.36
N SER A 38 -0.26 -6.72 -5.22
CA SER A 38 -0.05 -6.53 -6.67
C SER A 38 -1.27 -5.97 -7.41
N GLN A 39 -2.45 -5.90 -6.78
CA GLN A 39 -3.68 -5.41 -7.38
C GLN A 39 -3.65 -3.89 -7.59
N VAL A 40 -3.96 -3.47 -8.82
CA VAL A 40 -4.04 -2.07 -9.25
C VAL A 40 -5.36 -1.88 -9.98
N ASP A 41 -6.11 -0.85 -9.59
CA ASP A 41 -7.39 -0.51 -10.22
C ASP A 41 -7.46 0.98 -10.57
N GLU A 42 -8.29 1.31 -11.57
CA GLU A 42 -8.70 2.67 -11.86
C GLU A 42 -9.99 2.99 -11.08
N ILE A 43 -9.95 4.06 -10.30
CA ILE A 43 -11.00 4.41 -9.35
C ILE A 43 -11.46 5.83 -9.61
N GLU A 44 -12.77 6.05 -9.71
CA GLU A 44 -13.35 7.39 -9.83
C GLU A 44 -13.10 8.18 -8.55
N VAL A 45 -12.58 9.41 -8.67
CA VAL A 45 -12.18 10.24 -7.52
C VAL A 45 -13.36 10.55 -6.59
N GLU A 46 -14.58 10.68 -7.12
CA GLU A 46 -15.79 10.91 -6.32
C GLU A 46 -16.14 9.73 -5.39
N SER A 47 -15.64 8.51 -5.67
CA SER A 47 -15.88 7.32 -4.85
C SER A 47 -14.95 7.19 -3.63
N ILE A 48 -13.93 8.04 -3.52
CA ILE A 48 -12.93 7.95 -2.45
C ILE A 48 -13.46 8.64 -1.18
N TYR A 49 -13.69 7.85 -0.13
CA TYR A 49 -14.04 8.37 1.19
C TYR A 49 -12.80 8.90 1.93
N LEU A 50 -12.38 10.12 1.62
CA LEU A 50 -11.21 10.79 2.23
C LEU A 50 -11.47 11.42 3.61
N TYR A 51 -12.48 10.98 4.36
CA TYR A 51 -12.81 11.58 5.66
C TYR A 51 -11.63 11.53 6.64
N LYS A 52 -10.73 10.56 6.46
CA LYS A 52 -9.43 10.45 7.13
C LYS A 52 -8.33 10.29 6.07
N ARG A 53 -7.15 10.84 6.34
CA ARG A 53 -5.96 10.71 5.47
C ARG A 53 -5.03 9.64 6.06
N PRO A 54 -5.25 8.34 5.75
CA PRO A 54 -4.42 7.28 6.29
C PRO A 54 -2.97 7.45 5.83
N ARG A 55 -2.04 7.17 6.73
CA ARG A 55 -0.61 7.15 6.44
C ARG A 55 -0.08 5.75 6.62
N VAL A 56 0.71 5.30 5.66
CA VAL A 56 1.38 4.01 5.70
C VAL A 56 2.87 4.27 5.85
N TYR A 57 3.50 3.62 6.82
CA TYR A 57 4.90 3.80 7.19
C TYR A 57 5.69 2.50 7.04
N SER A 58 6.97 2.66 6.75
CA SER A 58 7.96 1.58 6.91
C SER A 58 8.10 1.20 8.41
N PRO A 59 8.68 0.03 8.74
CA PRO A 59 8.93 -0.36 10.13
C PRO A 59 9.70 0.67 10.95
N ALA A 60 10.68 1.35 10.34
CA ALA A 60 11.49 2.35 11.02
C ALA A 60 10.66 3.60 11.34
N GLU A 61 9.91 4.11 10.37
CA GLU A 61 9.07 5.30 10.54
C GLU A 61 7.90 5.04 11.50
N PHE A 62 7.27 3.85 11.41
CA PHE A 62 6.14 3.49 12.25
C PHE A 62 6.53 3.46 13.75
N LYS A 63 7.75 3.01 14.08
CA LYS A 63 8.28 3.06 15.45
C LYS A 63 8.44 4.49 15.97
N SER A 64 8.73 5.45 15.09
CA SER A 64 8.89 6.86 15.43
C SER A 64 7.59 7.67 15.41
N ALA A 65 6.51 7.12 14.87
CA ALA A 65 5.25 7.80 14.64
C ALA A 65 4.30 7.76 15.87
N THR A 66 4.81 8.06 17.07
CA THR A 66 4.05 7.93 18.32
C THR A 66 2.85 8.88 18.44
N ASP A 67 2.90 10.03 17.76
CA ASP A 67 1.88 11.08 17.84
C ASP A 67 0.95 11.12 16.62
N ALA A 68 1.03 10.12 15.73
CA ALA A 68 0.40 10.17 14.41
C ALA A 68 -1.11 9.79 14.40
N GLY A 69 -1.69 9.48 15.57
CA GLY A 69 -3.12 9.18 15.74
C GLY A 69 -3.55 7.79 15.27
N ASP A 70 -4.84 7.63 14.99
CA ASP A 70 -5.45 6.33 14.67
C ASP A 70 -5.36 5.92 13.20
N ASP A 71 -5.04 6.83 12.29
CA ASP A 71 -5.05 6.58 10.84
C ASP A 71 -3.63 6.26 10.32
N VAL A 72 -2.93 5.41 11.06
CA VAL A 72 -1.51 5.09 10.86
C VAL A 72 -1.33 3.59 10.72
N TYR A 73 -0.64 3.17 9.66
CA TYR A 73 -0.48 1.76 9.32
C TYR A 73 0.98 1.41 9.08
N LEU A 74 1.34 0.17 9.37
CA LEU A 74 2.65 -0.42 9.10
C LEU A 74 2.58 -1.22 7.81
N CYS A 75 3.51 -0.99 6.88
CA CYS A 75 3.70 -1.85 5.72
C CYS A 75 5.18 -2.16 5.53
N GLU A 76 5.57 -3.42 5.74
CA GLU A 76 6.92 -3.90 5.47
C GLU A 76 6.99 -4.73 4.18
N TYR A 77 5.89 -5.40 3.84
CA TYR A 77 5.87 -6.39 2.77
C TYR A 77 4.93 -6.02 1.64
N LEU A 78 5.37 -6.36 0.43
CA LEU A 78 4.53 -6.56 -0.73
C LEU A 78 3.90 -7.95 -0.63
N TYR A 79 2.66 -8.06 -1.04
CA TYR A 79 1.98 -9.35 -1.16
C TYR A 79 1.53 -9.59 -2.59
N ASP A 80 1.97 -10.72 -3.15
CA ASP A 80 1.51 -11.22 -4.44
C ASP A 80 0.42 -12.26 -4.18
N SER A 81 -0.83 -11.91 -4.50
CA SER A 81 -1.98 -12.79 -4.31
C SER A 81 -2.02 -13.96 -5.29
N THR A 82 -1.38 -13.82 -6.46
CA THR A 82 -1.33 -14.86 -7.50
C THR A 82 -0.41 -15.99 -7.06
N PHE A 83 0.76 -15.64 -6.52
CA PHE A 83 1.77 -16.61 -6.08
C PHE A 83 1.77 -16.86 -4.57
N GLN A 84 0.91 -16.19 -3.81
CA GLN A 84 0.82 -16.29 -2.35
C GLN A 84 2.18 -16.03 -1.68
N ARG A 85 2.87 -14.97 -2.11
CA ARG A 85 4.23 -14.66 -1.66
C ARG A 85 4.35 -13.28 -1.06
N PHE A 86 5.16 -13.19 -0.02
CA PHE A 86 5.57 -11.94 0.61
C PHE A 86 6.99 -11.57 0.15
N ARG A 87 7.24 -10.28 -0.08
CA ARG A 87 8.57 -9.72 -0.36
C ARG A 87 8.78 -8.43 0.41
N ARG A 88 9.96 -8.22 1.02
CA ARG A 88 10.24 -6.97 1.75
C ARG A 88 10.29 -5.80 0.77
N MET A 89 9.74 -4.64 1.18
CA MET A 89 9.72 -3.43 0.36
C MET A 89 11.13 -2.88 0.09
N GLU A 90 12.06 -3.02 1.05
CA GLU A 90 13.47 -2.61 0.91
C GLU A 90 14.14 -3.29 -0.30
N GLU A 91 13.88 -4.59 -0.50
CA GLU A 91 14.41 -5.38 -1.64
C GLU A 91 13.89 -4.89 -3.00
N GLN A 92 12.70 -4.27 -3.05
CA GLN A 92 12.18 -3.69 -4.28
C GLN A 92 12.87 -2.36 -4.61
N HIS A 93 13.14 -1.52 -3.61
CA HIS A 93 13.84 -0.25 -3.82
C HIS A 93 15.27 -0.49 -4.31
N GLU A 94 15.98 -1.48 -3.76
CA GLU A 94 17.31 -1.88 -4.21
C GLU A 94 17.31 -2.38 -5.65
N ARG A 95 16.33 -3.21 -6.06
CA ARG A 95 16.21 -3.65 -7.45
C ARG A 95 15.84 -2.54 -8.41
N ALA A 96 15.00 -1.59 -7.99
CA ALA A 96 14.63 -0.44 -8.81
C ALA A 96 15.81 0.53 -8.98
N GLY A 97 16.55 0.80 -7.90
CA GLY A 97 17.79 1.59 -7.94
C GLY A 97 18.86 0.95 -8.82
N ALA A 98 19.10 -0.35 -8.68
CA ALA A 98 20.05 -1.08 -9.53
C ALA A 98 19.63 -1.15 -11.01
N SER A 99 18.33 -1.11 -11.31
CA SER A 99 17.85 -1.07 -12.71
C SER A 99 17.99 0.33 -13.31
N ALA A 100 17.88 1.40 -12.51
CA ALA A 100 18.08 2.77 -12.96
C ALA A 100 19.56 3.10 -13.21
N GLU A 101 20.49 2.47 -12.49
CA GLU A 101 21.94 2.67 -12.66
C GLU A 101 22.56 1.90 -13.85
N LEU A 102 21.82 0.96 -14.45
CA LEU A 102 22.26 0.20 -15.64
C LEU A 102 21.83 0.83 -16.96
N ASP A 103 21.00 1.88 -16.91
CA ASP A 103 20.50 2.63 -18.06
C ASP A 103 21.26 3.98 -18.26
N GLU A 104 22.37 4.22 -17.53
CA GLU A 104 23.34 5.31 -17.75
C GLU A 104 24.66 4.81 -18.35
#